data_AF-A0A8S4QN26-F1
#
_entry.id   AF-A0A8S4QN26-F1
#
_cell.length_a   1.000
_cell.length_b   1.000
_cell.length_c   1.000
_cell.angle_alpha   90.00
_cell.angle_beta   90.00
_cell.angle_gamma   90.00
#
_symmetry.space_group_name_H-M   'P 1'
#
loop_
_entity.id
_entity.type
_entity.pdbx_description
1 polymer ?
#
loop_
_entity_poly.entity_id
_entity_poly.type
_entity_poly.pdbx_seq_one_letter_code
_entity_poly.pdbx_strand_id
1 'polypeptide(L)'
;REILGCEEGVNVVVINDELCLEYDFDELRPVVTVDPFFTKVMKAHQYEGVKFMWDACFESVSQVQSGHAGGGCILAHCMGLGKTLQVLALLHTVRMTSS
;
A
#
# COMPACT_ATOMS: atom_id res chain seq x y z
N ARG A 1 -6.54 7.38 19.21
CA ARG A 1 -7.38 7.47 17.99
C ARG A 1 -6.81 8.62 17.17
N GLU A 2 -5.69 8.39 16.48
CA GLU A 2 -5.15 9.37 15.54
C GLU A 2 -5.71 9.02 14.18
N ILE A 3 -6.63 9.85 13.73
CA ILE A 3 -7.25 9.76 12.42
C ILE A 3 -6.42 10.66 11.51
N LEU A 4 -5.82 10.04 10.49
CA LEU A 4 -5.47 10.59 9.18
C LEU A 4 -4.44 11.73 9.16
N GLY A 5 -3.18 11.36 8.91
CA GLY A 5 -2.33 12.16 8.05
C GLY A 5 -2.88 12.10 6.62
N CYS A 6 -3.95 12.84 6.36
CA CYS A 6 -4.34 13.19 5.00
C CYS A 6 -3.35 14.29 4.57
N GLU A 7 -2.26 13.94 3.88
CA GLU A 7 -1.59 14.98 3.09
C GLU A 7 -2.66 15.52 2.13
N GLU A 8 -2.92 16.83 2.14
CA GLU A 8 -4.01 17.43 1.37
C GLU A 8 -3.99 16.93 -0.08
N GLY A 9 -5.06 16.22 -0.48
CA GLY A 9 -5.22 15.67 -1.84
C GLY A 9 -4.95 14.18 -2.01
N VAL A 10 -4.58 13.45 -0.95
CA VAL A 10 -4.13 12.04 -1.04
C VAL A 10 -5.09 11.07 -0.35
N ASN A 11 -5.71 10.16 -1.11
CA ASN A 11 -6.66 9.16 -0.59
C ASN A 11 -5.95 7.90 -0.04
N VAL A 12 -5.12 8.05 0.99
CA VAL A 12 -4.44 6.93 1.66
C VAL A 12 -4.56 7.02 3.18
N VAL A 13 -4.51 5.86 3.85
CA VAL A 13 -4.58 5.77 5.31
C VAL A 13 -3.19 5.46 5.87
N VAL A 14 -2.71 6.29 6.80
CA VAL A 14 -1.43 6.08 7.50
C VAL A 14 -1.71 5.88 8.98
N ILE A 15 -1.12 4.84 9.58
CA ILE A 15 -1.28 4.45 10.99
C ILE A 15 0.11 4.24 11.59
N ASN A 16 0.50 5.01 12.61
CA ASN A 16 1.82 4.91 13.26
C ASN A 16 3.01 5.00 12.26
N ASP A 17 2.99 5.97 11.35
CA ASP A 17 3.96 6.12 10.25
C ASP A 17 3.97 4.97 9.22
N GLU A 18 3.05 4.01 9.30
CA GLU A 18 2.90 2.94 8.32
C GLU A 18 1.76 3.23 7.34
N LEU A 19 1.99 3.03 6.05
CA LEU A 19 0.96 3.15 5.03
C LEU A 19 0.08 1.90 5.07
N CYS A 20 -1.18 2.05 5.44
CA CYS A 20 -2.16 0.97 5.49
C CYS A 20 -2.72 0.69 4.08
N LEU A 21 -2.48 -0.51 3.57
CA LEU A 21 -2.99 -0.98 2.29
C LEU A 21 -4.32 -1.73 2.45
N GLU A 22 -4.51 -2.46 3.54
CA GLU A 22 -5.76 -3.16 3.84
C GLU A 22 -6.06 -3.09 5.33
N TYR A 23 -7.32 -2.78 5.67
CA TYR A 23 -7.78 -2.62 7.04
C TYR A 23 -8.97 -3.54 7.29
N ASP A 24 -8.92 -4.29 8.40
CA ASP A 24 -10.01 -5.13 8.85
C ASP A 24 -10.89 -4.33 9.83
N PHE A 25 -12.15 -4.11 9.44
CA PHE A 25 -13.11 -3.37 10.24
C PHE A 25 -13.76 -4.21 11.34
N ASP A 26 -13.77 -5.53 11.22
CA ASP A 26 -14.31 -6.44 12.22
C ASP A 26 -13.30 -6.62 13.37
N GLU A 27 -12.02 -6.82 13.04
CA GLU A 27 -10.93 -6.94 14.01
C GLU A 27 -10.33 -5.59 14.42
N LEU A 28 -10.76 -4.50 13.79
CA LEU A 28 -10.32 -3.11 14.03
C LEU A 28 -8.79 -2.96 13.98
N ARG A 29 -8.13 -3.63 13.03
CA ARG A 29 -6.68 -3.61 12.87
C ARG A 29 -6.25 -3.55 11.40
N PRO A 30 -5.08 -2.96 11.11
CA PRO A 30 -4.51 -3.07 9.78
C PRO A 30 -4.08 -4.52 9.50
N VAL A 31 -4.39 -5.01 8.31
CA VAL A 31 -4.02 -6.36 7.84
C VAL A 31 -2.73 -6.28 7.03
N VAL A 32 -2.60 -5.25 6.20
CA VAL A 32 -1.46 -5.04 5.32
C VAL A 32 -0.98 -3.62 5.46
N THR A 33 0.27 -3.46 5.89
CA THR A 33 0.93 -2.16 5.99
C THR A 33 2.28 -2.17 5.30
N VAL A 34 2.70 -1.01 4.79
CA VAL A 34 4.05 -0.82 4.27
C VAL A 34 4.97 -0.47 5.43
N ASP A 35 6.10 -1.15 5.49
CA ASP A 35 7.12 -0.99 6.53
C ASP A 35 7.56 0.48 6.70
N PRO A 36 7.73 0.97 7.95
CA PRO A 36 8.14 2.34 8.25
C PRO A 36 9.45 2.78 7.58
N PHE A 37 10.33 1.84 7.21
CA PHE A 37 11.55 2.11 6.48
C PHE A 37 11.27 2.80 5.13
N PHE A 38 10.24 2.35 4.42
CA PHE A 38 9.87 2.94 3.14
C PHE A 38 9.10 4.25 3.32
N THR A 39 8.15 4.28 4.25
CA THR A 39 7.31 5.47 4.44
C THR A 39 8.13 6.71 4.81
N LYS A 40 9.16 6.56 5.64
CA LYS A 40 10.07 7.66 6.03
C LYS A 40 10.77 8.37 4.87
N VAL A 41 10.92 7.72 3.72
CA VAL A 41 11.60 8.27 2.54
C VAL A 41 10.66 8.52 1.35
N MET A 42 9.40 8.11 1.49
CA MET A 42 8.40 8.24 0.45
C MET A 42 7.66 9.59 0.53
N LYS A 43 7.13 10.02 -0.62
CA LYS A 43 6.26 11.20 -0.73
C LYS A 43 4.80 10.76 -0.94
N ALA A 44 3.85 11.62 -0.60
CA ALA A 44 2.41 11.49 -0.88
C ALA A 44 2.05 10.71 -2.17
N HIS A 45 2.51 11.18 -3.32
CA HIS A 45 2.20 10.57 -4.64
C HIS A 45 2.77 9.15 -4.80
N GLN A 46 3.75 8.78 -3.99
CA GLN A 46 4.32 7.43 -3.96
C GLN A 46 3.47 6.50 -3.09
N TYR A 47 2.85 7.01 -2.03
CA TYR A 47 1.86 6.26 -1.26
C TYR A 47 0.67 5.86 -2.12
N GLU A 48 0.14 6.81 -2.89
CA GLU A 48 -0.95 6.54 -3.85
C GLU A 48 -0.54 5.49 -4.88
N GLY A 49 0.68 5.59 -5.40
CA GLY A 49 1.19 4.61 -6.36
C GLY A 49 1.24 3.20 -5.78
N VAL A 50 1.70 3.03 -4.53
CA VAL A 50 1.73 1.72 -3.86
C VAL A 50 0.32 1.22 -3.56
N LYS A 51 -0.55 2.07 -3.04
CA LYS A 51 -1.95 1.74 -2.76
C LYS A 51 -2.69 1.33 -4.04
N PHE A 52 -2.52 2.07 -5.12
CA PHE A 52 -3.06 1.75 -6.44
C PHE A 52 -2.56 0.39 -6.95
N MET A 53 -1.25 0.12 -6.85
CA MET A 53 -0.72 -1.18 -7.28
C MET A 53 -1.26 -2.33 -6.43
N TRP A 54 -1.43 -2.13 -5.11
CA TRP A 54 -2.03 -3.13 -4.24
C TRP A 54 -3.48 -3.43 -4.64
N ASP A 55 -4.30 -2.38 -4.77
CA ASP A 55 -5.72 -2.49 -5.09
C ASP A 55 -5.94 -3.14 -6.46
N ALA A 56 -5.09 -2.84 -7.45
CA ALA A 56 -5.22 -3.38 -8.80
C ALA A 56 -4.65 -4.80 -8.98
N CYS A 57 -3.60 -5.17 -8.23
CA CYS A 57 -2.97 -6.48 -8.37
C CYS A 57 -3.57 -7.53 -7.44
N PHE A 58 -3.96 -7.17 -6.21
CA PHE A 58 -4.36 -8.13 -5.18
C PHE A 58 -5.83 -7.99 -4.77
N GLU A 59 -6.39 -6.78 -4.82
CA GLU A 59 -7.72 -6.40 -4.33
C GLU A 59 -7.91 -6.58 -2.81
N SER A 60 -7.67 -7.79 -2.28
CA SER A 60 -7.64 -8.10 -0.85
C SER A 60 -6.84 -9.39 -0.56
N VAL A 61 -6.34 -9.54 0.67
CA VAL A 61 -5.69 -10.79 1.11
C VAL A 61 -6.63 -11.99 0.95
N SER A 62 -7.93 -11.81 1.22
CA SER A 62 -8.94 -12.87 1.09
C SER A 62 -9.07 -13.39 -0.34
N GLN A 63 -9.04 -12.51 -1.34
CA GLN A 63 -9.10 -12.90 -2.77
C GLN A 63 -7.86 -13.70 -3.16
N VAL A 64 -6.67 -13.25 -2.76
CA VAL A 64 -5.41 -13.95 -3.02
C VAL A 64 -5.41 -15.36 -2.40
N GLN A 65 -5.86 -15.49 -1.15
CA GLN A 65 -5.96 -16.79 -0.47
C GLN A 65 -7.00 -17.73 -1.10
N SER A 66 -8.06 -17.19 -1.70
CA SER A 66 -9.06 -17.98 -2.43
C SER A 66 -8.54 -18.55 -3.77
N GLY A 67 -7.29 -18.24 -4.14
CA GLY A 67 -6.67 -18.67 -5.39
C GLY A 67 -7.02 -17.76 -6.58
N HIS A 68 -7.59 -16.58 -6.33
CA HIS A 68 -7.79 -15.59 -7.36
C HIS A 68 -6.42 -15.06 -7.82
N ALA A 69 -6.17 -15.11 -9.13
CA ALA A 69 -4.87 -14.70 -9.69
C ALA A 69 -4.58 -13.20 -9.55
N GLY A 70 -5.60 -12.42 -9.16
CA GLY A 70 -5.53 -10.96 -9.10
C GLY A 70 -5.56 -10.33 -10.49
N GLY A 71 -5.46 -9.01 -10.50
CA GLY A 71 -5.36 -8.22 -11.73
C GLY A 71 -3.91 -7.88 -12.09
N GLY A 72 -3.75 -6.71 -12.69
CA GLY A 72 -2.46 -6.12 -12.99
C GLY A 72 -2.61 -4.63 -13.21
N CYS A 73 -1.50 -3.90 -13.11
CA CYS A 73 -1.52 -2.46 -13.29
C CYS A 73 -0.31 -1.96 -14.09
N ILE A 74 -0.47 -0.79 -14.70
CA ILE A 74 0.60 -0.06 -15.37
C ILE A 74 0.86 1.22 -14.59
N LEU A 75 2.01 1.30 -13.94
CA LEU A 75 2.42 2.48 -13.19
C LEU A 75 3.07 3.51 -14.12
N ALA A 76 2.26 4.31 -14.81
CA ALA A 76 2.68 5.26 -15.85
C ALA A 76 2.86 6.73 -15.36
N HIS A 77 3.13 6.95 -14.07
CA HIS A 77 3.44 8.29 -13.54
C HIS A 77 4.66 8.93 -14.24
N CYS A 78 4.74 10.28 -14.20
CA CYS A 78 5.84 11.07 -14.77
C CYS A 78 7.24 10.53 -14.40
N MET A 79 8.22 10.76 -15.29
CA MET A 79 9.60 10.34 -15.07
C MET A 79 10.20 11.04 -13.84
N GLY A 80 11.11 10.36 -13.12
CA GLY A 80 11.78 10.92 -11.94
C GLY A 80 11.00 10.88 -10.61
N LEU A 81 9.75 10.40 -10.59
CA LEU A 81 8.93 10.34 -9.37
C LEU A 81 9.22 9.15 -8.42
N GLY A 82 10.30 8.38 -8.67
CA GLY A 82 10.72 7.29 -7.79
C GLY A 82 9.86 6.02 -7.87
N LYS A 83 9.42 5.63 -9.08
CA LYS A 83 8.62 4.41 -9.32
C LYS A 83 9.29 3.13 -8.79
N THR A 84 10.62 3.02 -8.88
CA THR A 84 11.37 1.87 -8.36
C THR A 84 11.17 1.68 -6.86
N LEU A 85 11.16 2.77 -6.09
CA LEU A 85 10.92 2.72 -4.64
C LEU A 85 9.51 2.19 -4.34
N GLN A 86 8.50 2.62 -5.11
CA GLN A 86 7.13 2.15 -4.95
C GLN A 86 7.01 0.64 -5.18
N VAL A 87 7.65 0.12 -6.23
CA VAL A 87 7.65 -1.31 -6.53
C VAL A 87 8.37 -2.11 -5.44
N LEU A 88 9.51 -1.61 -4.94
CA LEU A 88 10.24 -2.27 -3.85
C LEU A 88 9.42 -2.31 -2.55
N ALA A 89 8.76 -1.21 -2.19
CA ALA A 89 7.88 -1.14 -1.03
C ALA A 89 6.74 -2.16 -1.13
N LEU A 90 6.10 -2.27 -2.30
CA LEU A 90 5.04 -3.26 -2.55
C LEU A 90 5.55 -4.70 -2.43
N LEU A 91 6.67 -5.03 -3.09
CA LEU A 91 7.26 -6.38 -3.06
C LEU A 91 7.63 -6.80 -1.64
N HIS A 92 8.21 -5.88 -0.87
CA HIS A 92 8.54 -6.11 0.54
C HIS A 92 7.27 -6.41 1.35
N THR A 93 6.23 -5.60 1.15
CA THR A 93 4.95 -5.75 1.84
C THR A 93 4.28 -7.09 1.55
N VAL A 94 4.24 -7.51 0.28
CA VAL A 94 3.69 -8.82 -0.13
C VAL A 94 4.46 -9.96 0.52
N ARG A 95 5.79 -9.89 0.55
CA ARG A 95 6.64 -10.91 1.18
C ARG A 95 6.43 -11.01 2.69
N MET A 96 6.24 -9.87 3.37
CA MET A 96 5.99 -9.86 4.82
C MET A 96 4.59 -10.40 5.15
N THR A 97 3.59 -10.06 4.34
CA THR A 97 2.18 -10.46 4.55
C THR A 97 1.97 -11.98 4.35
N SER A 98 2.82 -12.63 3.55
CA SER A 98 2.72 -14.07 3.30
C SER A 98 3.30 -14.96 4.40
N SER A 99 3.87 -14.39 5.47
CA SER A 99 4.52 -15.12 6.57
C SER A 99 3.67 -15.18 7.81
#